data_AF-A0A7L3NKN1-F1
#
_entry.id   AF-A0A7L3NKN1-F1
#
_cell.length_a   1.000
_cell.length_b   1.000
_cell.length_c   1.000
_cell.angle_alpha   90.00
_cell.angle_beta   90.00
_cell.angle_gamma   90.00
#
_symmetry.space_group_name_H-M   'P 1'
#
loop_
_entity.id
_entity.type
_entity.pdbx_description
1 polymer ?
#
loop_
_entity_poly.entity_id
_entity_poly.type
_entity_poly.pdbx_seq_one_letter_code
_entity_poly.pdbx_strand_id
1 'polypeptide(L)'
;QDPGKGPEGHNMDQLQGTRQYGAEKSGTLFKKSDGWRKVWQKRKCTISNGYLTISHSTPSRPPAKLNLLTCQVYPSMDNRKCFQLVSHSHTYCFLAEDEQDCVDWVCTLRNSKEEALNVSFSKARGGGESSQEELTQAVIREVRGMPGNRECCDCSAPDPTWLSINLGILLCIECSGIHKEMGLHLSHVQSLSLDKLGTSELLLARNISNSGFNSIMEANLPSCSLKPTAHSDTAFRRKFIISKYVEKKYAKKRAPAHRSSLSKAVKDKDIFSLLQAHAESVDLSEAVQTPLQEPGETLLHLAVLLSDRTSLHIVDFLVQNGRSLAKQTLEGNTALHYCCSQNKPQCLKLLLKAKANITITNEAGETALDVARRMGHPLCEELLLQAQSKQFNPKVHVEYEWCLSQDDMCESDEELDEKVRS
;
A
#
# COMPACT_ATOMS: atom_id res chain seq x y z
N GLN A 1 -0.40 -45.12 -35.21
CA GLN A 1 1.06 -44.97 -35.34
C GLN A 1 1.31 -43.47 -35.43
N ASP A 2 1.22 -42.77 -34.31
CA ASP A 2 2.29 -42.48 -33.34
C ASP A 2 3.03 -41.17 -33.74
N PRO A 3 2.91 -40.07 -32.96
CA PRO A 3 3.51 -38.78 -33.26
C PRO A 3 4.91 -38.66 -32.64
N GLY A 4 5.91 -38.33 -33.47
CA GLY A 4 7.33 -38.30 -33.07
C GLY A 4 7.95 -36.91 -33.01
N LYS A 5 7.97 -36.35 -31.79
CA LYS A 5 9.06 -35.60 -31.12
C LYS A 5 9.74 -34.40 -31.82
N GLY A 6 9.50 -33.21 -31.25
CA GLY A 6 10.42 -32.07 -31.29
C GLY A 6 11.69 -32.30 -30.45
N PRO A 7 12.74 -31.48 -30.63
CA PRO A 7 14.01 -31.65 -29.93
C PRO A 7 13.95 -31.03 -28.53
N GLU A 8 13.57 -31.83 -27.54
CA GLU A 8 13.98 -31.63 -26.15
C GLU A 8 15.23 -32.46 -25.90
N GLY A 9 16.34 -31.82 -25.51
CA GLY A 9 17.56 -32.60 -25.21
C GLY A 9 18.83 -31.80 -24.98
N HIS A 10 18.79 -30.61 -24.39
CA HIS A 10 20.01 -29.98 -23.85
C HIS A 10 19.64 -29.05 -22.67
N ASN A 11 19.30 -29.62 -21.50
CA ASN A 11 19.47 -28.92 -20.21
C ASN A 11 19.19 -29.76 -18.93
N MET A 12 19.20 -31.10 -18.99
CA MET A 12 18.98 -31.90 -17.76
C MET A 12 20.28 -32.34 -17.07
N ASP A 13 21.40 -32.45 -17.79
CA ASP A 13 22.67 -32.92 -17.23
C ASP A 13 23.48 -31.85 -16.47
N GLN A 14 23.17 -30.55 -16.62
CA GLN A 14 23.85 -29.48 -15.86
C GLN A 14 23.28 -29.27 -14.46
N LEU A 15 22.04 -29.68 -14.18
CA LEU A 15 21.33 -29.40 -12.92
C LEU A 15 21.76 -30.32 -11.76
N GLN A 16 22.27 -31.52 -12.04
CA GLN A 16 22.75 -32.43 -10.98
C GLN A 16 24.16 -32.07 -10.48
N GLY A 17 24.99 -31.43 -11.30
CA GLY A 17 26.38 -31.09 -10.94
C GLY A 17 26.52 -29.89 -9.99
N THR A 18 25.58 -28.94 -9.99
CA THR A 18 25.70 -27.67 -9.22
C THR A 18 25.29 -27.78 -7.75
N ARG A 19 24.45 -28.75 -7.36
CA ARG A 19 23.95 -28.87 -5.98
C ARG A 19 25.00 -29.25 -4.94
N GLN A 20 26.16 -29.78 -5.36
CA GLN A 20 27.23 -30.20 -4.44
C GLN A 20 28.01 -29.03 -3.82
N TYR A 21 27.99 -27.85 -4.44
CA TYR A 21 28.84 -26.70 -4.07
C TYR A 21 28.24 -25.74 -3.03
N GLY A 22 27.07 -26.06 -2.47
CA GLY A 22 26.37 -25.22 -1.49
C GLY A 22 25.97 -23.83 -2.02
N ALA A 23 25.35 -23.03 -1.16
CA ALA A 23 24.92 -21.65 -1.46
C ALA A 23 25.64 -20.58 -0.62
N GLU A 24 26.54 -21.01 0.26
CA GLU A 24 27.38 -20.15 1.08
C GLU A 24 28.85 -20.54 0.90
N LYS A 25 29.72 -19.54 0.80
CA LYS A 25 31.18 -19.72 0.72
C LYS A 25 31.87 -18.49 1.27
N SER A 26 32.90 -18.67 2.10
CA SER A 26 33.81 -17.59 2.50
C SER A 26 35.23 -17.98 2.11
N GLY A 27 35.97 -17.03 1.57
CA GLY A 27 37.34 -17.26 1.15
C GLY A 27 37.97 -15.98 0.62
N THR A 28 39.00 -16.13 -0.21
CA THR A 28 39.74 -15.00 -0.74
C THR A 28 39.80 -15.05 -2.25
N LEU A 29 39.52 -13.93 -2.91
CA LEU A 29 39.60 -13.78 -4.37
C LEU A 29 40.50 -12.60 -4.71
N PHE A 30 41.20 -12.67 -5.84
CA PHE A 30 41.91 -11.51 -6.37
C PHE A 30 40.95 -10.67 -7.19
N LYS A 31 40.63 -9.45 -6.74
CA LYS A 31 39.83 -8.47 -7.49
C LYS A 31 40.76 -7.58 -8.32
N LYS A 32 40.44 -7.37 -9.59
CA LYS A 32 41.14 -6.40 -10.44
C LYS A 32 40.76 -4.96 -10.04
N SER A 33 41.74 -4.07 -9.91
CA SER A 33 41.50 -2.65 -9.58
C SER A 33 40.95 -1.86 -10.76
N ASP A 34 40.11 -0.86 -10.45
CA ASP A 34 39.45 0.01 -11.43
C ASP A 34 40.30 1.23 -11.84
N GLY A 35 41.50 1.39 -11.25
CA GLY A 35 42.42 2.50 -11.53
C GLY A 35 43.22 2.36 -12.84
N TRP A 36 43.93 3.42 -13.20
CA TRP A 36 44.69 3.52 -14.46
C TRP A 36 45.75 2.41 -14.65
N ARG A 37 46.25 1.85 -13.54
CA ARG A 37 47.00 0.58 -13.51
C ARG A 37 46.07 -0.53 -13.03
N LYS A 38 45.74 -1.48 -13.90
CA LYS A 38 44.91 -2.64 -13.58
C LYS A 38 45.73 -3.72 -12.87
N VAL A 39 45.68 -3.74 -11.54
CA VAL A 39 46.44 -4.68 -10.70
C VAL A 39 45.48 -5.61 -9.97
N TRP A 40 45.89 -6.87 -9.77
CA TRP A 40 45.14 -7.85 -8.98
C TRP A 40 45.41 -7.64 -7.49
N GLN A 41 44.35 -7.48 -6.69
CA GLN A 41 44.45 -7.29 -5.24
C GLN A 41 43.68 -8.39 -4.51
N LYS A 42 44.30 -9.03 -3.53
CA LYS A 42 43.69 -10.09 -2.72
C LYS A 42 42.62 -9.49 -1.79
N ARG A 43 41.37 -9.97 -1.88
CA ARG A 43 40.20 -9.48 -1.13
C ARG A 43 39.48 -10.66 -0.46
N LYS A 44 39.12 -10.52 0.82
CA LYS A 44 38.23 -11.49 1.49
C LYS A 44 36.81 -11.29 0.96
N CYS A 45 36.21 -12.37 0.50
CA CYS A 45 34.88 -12.43 -0.08
C CYS A 45 34.01 -13.43 0.68
N THR A 46 32.76 -13.10 0.94
CA THR A 46 31.80 -14.00 1.58
C THR A 46 30.45 -13.93 0.89
N ILE A 47 29.93 -15.10 0.50
CA ILE A 47 28.59 -15.31 -0.04
C ILE A 47 27.72 -15.85 1.08
N SER A 48 26.67 -15.13 1.42
CA SER A 48 25.64 -15.59 2.35
C SER A 48 24.32 -14.86 2.10
N ASN A 49 23.20 -15.56 2.30
CA ASN A 49 21.84 -15.00 2.18
C ASN A 49 21.55 -14.24 0.86
N GLY A 50 22.09 -14.71 -0.27
CA GLY A 50 21.90 -14.06 -1.58
C GLY A 50 22.71 -12.77 -1.79
N TYR A 51 23.68 -12.49 -0.91
CA TYR A 51 24.60 -11.35 -1.04
C TYR A 51 26.05 -11.82 -1.15
N LEU A 52 26.83 -11.13 -1.99
CA LEU A 52 28.29 -11.21 -1.98
C LEU A 52 28.86 -9.97 -1.27
N THR A 53 29.66 -10.20 -0.24
CA THR A 53 30.40 -9.15 0.47
C THR A 53 31.87 -9.18 0.11
N ILE A 54 32.45 -8.02 -0.19
CA ILE A 54 33.84 -7.86 -0.61
C ILE A 54 34.52 -6.86 0.32
N SER A 55 35.50 -7.32 1.08
CA SER A 55 36.27 -6.47 2.01
C SER A 55 37.15 -5.44 1.29
N HIS A 56 37.27 -4.25 1.86
CA HIS A 56 38.24 -3.23 1.43
C HIS A 56 39.61 -3.46 2.06
N SER A 57 40.62 -2.70 1.63
CA SER A 57 42.02 -2.87 2.07
C SER A 57 42.25 -2.20 3.42
N THR A 58 41.42 -1.20 3.71
CA THR A 58 41.35 -0.51 4.99
C THR A 58 40.35 -1.23 5.89
N PRO A 59 40.76 -1.74 7.06
CA PRO A 59 39.87 -2.44 7.99
C PRO A 59 38.72 -1.57 8.52
N SER A 60 38.84 -0.24 8.45
CA SER A 60 37.85 0.72 8.91
C SER A 60 36.68 0.95 7.94
N ARG A 61 36.78 0.51 6.68
CA ARG A 61 35.73 0.72 5.68
C ARG A 61 34.80 -0.50 5.61
N PRO A 62 33.47 -0.32 5.69
CA PRO A 62 32.53 -1.45 5.59
C PRO A 62 32.66 -2.15 4.24
N PRO A 63 32.54 -3.50 4.19
CA PRO A 63 32.68 -4.27 2.96
C PRO A 63 31.60 -3.91 1.94
N ALA A 64 31.96 -3.86 0.66
CA ALA A 64 31.01 -3.67 -0.43
C ALA A 64 30.06 -4.87 -0.48
N LYS A 65 28.74 -4.61 -0.46
CA LYS A 65 27.70 -5.63 -0.45
C LYS A 65 26.93 -5.61 -1.76
N LEU A 66 26.97 -6.71 -2.50
CA LEU A 66 26.31 -6.89 -3.79
C LEU A 66 25.14 -7.85 -3.65
N ASN A 67 23.96 -7.44 -4.13
CA ASN A 67 22.79 -8.32 -4.21
C ASN A 67 22.93 -9.25 -5.42
N LEU A 68 23.00 -10.57 -5.20
CA LEU A 68 23.22 -11.52 -6.29
C LEU A 68 22.02 -11.65 -7.23
N LEU A 69 20.81 -11.26 -6.80
CA LEU A 69 19.62 -11.24 -7.66
C LEU A 69 19.80 -10.30 -8.85
N THR A 70 20.50 -9.17 -8.64
CA THR A 70 20.76 -8.16 -9.67
C THR A 70 22.07 -8.39 -10.42
N CYS A 71 22.84 -9.42 -10.03
CA CYS A 71 24.14 -9.70 -10.62
C CYS A 71 24.09 -10.86 -11.63
N GLN A 72 25.01 -10.85 -12.60
CA GLN A 72 25.23 -11.93 -13.56
C GLN A 72 26.69 -12.41 -13.51
N VAL A 73 26.90 -13.73 -13.53
CA VAL A 73 28.21 -14.36 -13.36
C VAL A 73 28.66 -15.01 -14.68
N TYR A 74 29.77 -14.52 -15.22
CA TYR A 74 30.37 -14.98 -16.47
C TYR A 74 31.77 -15.56 -16.24
N PRO A 75 31.93 -16.90 -16.32
CA PRO A 75 33.27 -17.51 -16.38
C PRO A 75 34.02 -17.01 -17.62
N SER A 76 35.31 -16.75 -17.49
CA SER A 76 36.15 -16.32 -18.61
C SER A 76 36.49 -17.51 -19.51
N MET A 77 36.29 -17.38 -20.82
CA MET A 77 36.63 -18.44 -21.79
C MET A 77 38.14 -18.58 -21.98
N ASP A 78 38.89 -17.48 -21.85
CA ASP A 78 40.34 -17.43 -22.11
C ASP A 78 41.21 -17.84 -20.92
N ASN A 79 40.72 -17.62 -19.69
CA ASN A 79 41.44 -17.96 -18.47
C ASN A 79 40.47 -18.62 -17.49
N ARG A 80 40.62 -19.93 -17.33
CA ARG A 80 39.73 -20.76 -16.51
C ARG A 80 39.81 -20.51 -15.00
N LYS A 81 40.74 -19.66 -14.56
CA LYS A 81 40.81 -19.17 -13.17
C LYS A 81 40.08 -17.84 -12.96
N CYS A 82 39.60 -17.21 -14.03
CA CYS A 82 38.97 -15.91 -13.98
C CYS A 82 37.45 -15.99 -14.22
N PHE A 83 36.71 -15.15 -13.51
CA PHE A 83 35.30 -14.91 -13.79
C PHE A 83 34.94 -13.44 -13.57
N GLN A 84 33.86 -13.00 -14.22
CA GLN A 84 33.32 -11.67 -14.10
C GLN A 84 31.97 -11.71 -13.41
N LEU A 85 31.74 -10.76 -12.51
CA LEU A 85 30.45 -10.51 -11.87
C LEU A 85 29.98 -9.13 -12.31
N VAL A 86 28.92 -9.08 -13.10
CA VAL A 86 28.34 -7.84 -13.61
C VAL A 86 27.17 -7.46 -12.71
N SER A 87 27.25 -6.32 -12.03
CA SER A 87 26.12 -5.68 -11.33
C SER A 87 25.51 -4.59 -12.23
N HIS A 88 24.43 -3.95 -11.78
CA HIS A 88 23.78 -2.86 -12.51
C HIS A 88 24.69 -1.63 -12.72
N SER A 89 25.70 -1.43 -11.87
CA SER A 89 26.55 -0.23 -11.89
C SER A 89 28.02 -0.53 -12.22
N HIS A 90 28.51 -1.76 -12.00
CA HIS A 90 29.93 -2.09 -12.11
C HIS A 90 30.16 -3.53 -12.57
N THR A 91 31.27 -3.76 -13.28
CA THR A 91 31.75 -5.12 -13.62
C THR A 91 32.98 -5.46 -12.78
N TYR A 92 32.86 -6.47 -11.92
CA TYR A 92 33.93 -6.96 -11.08
C TYR A 92 34.64 -8.13 -11.76
N CYS A 93 35.96 -8.01 -11.96
CA CYS A 93 36.79 -9.11 -12.45
C CYS A 93 37.48 -9.80 -11.28
N PHE A 94 37.29 -11.10 -11.13
CA PHE A 94 37.89 -11.93 -10.10
C PHE A 94 38.81 -13.00 -10.70
N LEU A 95 39.87 -13.31 -9.96
CA LEU A 95 40.80 -14.40 -10.21
C LEU A 95 40.86 -15.29 -8.95
N ALA A 96 40.57 -16.57 -9.14
CA ALA A 96 40.63 -17.62 -8.12
C ALA A 96 42.05 -18.21 -8.00
N GLU A 97 42.28 -19.00 -6.95
CA GLU A 97 43.60 -19.62 -6.71
C GLU A 97 43.93 -20.68 -7.78
N ASP A 98 42.93 -21.48 -8.14
CA ASP A 98 43.01 -22.49 -9.20
C ASP A 98 41.70 -22.62 -9.99
N GLU A 99 41.70 -23.51 -10.99
CA GLU A 99 40.54 -23.74 -11.87
C GLU A 99 39.36 -24.36 -11.11
N GLN A 100 39.64 -25.25 -10.14
CA GLN A 100 38.60 -25.88 -9.33
C GLN A 100 37.95 -24.85 -8.40
N ASP A 101 38.74 -24.02 -7.71
CA ASP A 101 38.23 -22.95 -6.87
C ASP A 101 37.41 -21.94 -7.68
N CYS A 102 37.81 -21.65 -8.93
CA CYS A 102 37.03 -20.81 -9.83
C CYS A 102 35.64 -21.42 -10.13
N VAL A 103 35.59 -22.72 -10.43
CA VAL A 103 34.33 -23.45 -10.66
C VAL A 103 33.47 -23.40 -9.40
N ASP A 104 34.04 -23.70 -8.24
CA ASP A 104 33.34 -23.66 -6.96
C ASP A 104 32.72 -22.27 -6.69
N TRP A 105 33.50 -21.19 -6.84
CA TRP A 105 33.00 -19.82 -6.64
C TRP A 105 31.85 -19.47 -7.58
N VAL A 106 31.96 -19.81 -8.87
CA VAL A 106 30.90 -19.56 -9.86
C VAL A 106 29.64 -20.36 -9.52
N CYS A 107 29.79 -21.63 -9.13
CA CYS A 107 28.69 -22.50 -8.76
C CYS A 107 27.99 -22.00 -7.49
N THR A 108 28.72 -21.67 -6.42
CA THR A 108 28.13 -21.12 -5.19
C THR A 108 27.42 -19.79 -5.46
N LEU A 109 27.97 -18.89 -6.28
CA LEU A 109 27.31 -17.62 -6.63
C LEU A 109 25.97 -17.84 -7.35
N ARG A 110 25.92 -18.79 -8.29
CA ARG A 110 24.69 -19.14 -9.01
C ARG A 110 23.67 -19.80 -8.09
N ASN A 111 24.10 -20.74 -7.25
CA ASN A 111 23.24 -21.42 -6.28
C ASN A 111 22.65 -20.43 -5.27
N SER A 112 23.46 -19.51 -4.72
CA SER A 112 23.01 -18.48 -3.77
C SER A 112 22.00 -17.53 -4.40
N LYS A 113 22.19 -17.18 -5.70
CA LYS A 113 21.20 -16.41 -6.46
C LYS A 113 19.88 -17.19 -6.63
N GLU A 114 19.95 -18.46 -7.01
CA GLU A 114 18.78 -19.32 -7.21
C GLU A 114 18.00 -19.53 -5.89
N GLU A 115 18.70 -19.74 -4.78
CA GLU A 115 18.08 -19.86 -3.46
C GLU A 115 17.39 -18.55 -3.06
N ALA A 116 18.03 -17.40 -3.26
CA ALA A 116 17.41 -16.10 -3.01
C ALA A 116 16.18 -15.86 -3.90
N LEU A 117 16.19 -16.33 -5.15
CA LEU A 117 15.03 -16.31 -6.04
C LEU A 117 13.91 -17.22 -5.49
N ASN A 118 14.23 -18.46 -5.12
CA ASN A 118 13.25 -19.41 -4.58
C ASN A 118 12.66 -18.97 -3.24
N VAL A 119 13.43 -18.28 -2.38
CA VAL A 119 12.92 -17.63 -1.16
C VAL A 119 11.99 -16.47 -1.52
N SER A 120 12.29 -15.67 -2.54
CA SER A 120 11.40 -14.60 -3.00
C SER A 120 10.08 -15.12 -3.58
N PHE A 121 10.12 -16.23 -4.35
CA PHE A 121 8.92 -16.86 -4.90
C PHE A 121 8.12 -17.66 -3.86
N SER A 122 8.77 -18.28 -2.87
CA SER A 122 8.07 -18.96 -1.77
C SER A 122 7.42 -17.96 -0.80
N LYS A 123 8.03 -16.79 -0.56
CA LYS A 123 7.36 -15.65 0.10
C LYS A 123 6.12 -15.16 -0.65
N ALA A 124 6.07 -15.26 -1.98
CA ALA A 124 4.86 -14.93 -2.74
C ALA A 124 3.71 -15.94 -2.54
N ARG A 125 4.01 -17.18 -2.12
CA ARG A 125 2.99 -18.23 -1.86
C ARG A 125 2.63 -18.43 -0.39
N GLY A 126 3.43 -17.93 0.56
CA GLY A 126 3.19 -18.09 2.01
C GLY A 126 3.54 -16.88 2.89
N GLY A 127 3.93 -15.74 2.31
CA GLY A 127 4.39 -14.52 3.03
C GLY A 127 3.44 -13.32 2.96
N GLY A 128 2.17 -13.54 2.54
CA GLY A 128 1.19 -12.47 2.37
C GLY A 128 0.87 -11.70 3.66
N GLU A 129 0.80 -12.38 4.81
CA GLU A 129 0.45 -11.73 6.07
C GLU A 129 1.58 -10.82 6.60
N SER A 130 2.83 -11.29 6.58
CA SER A 130 3.99 -10.49 7.03
C SER A 130 4.19 -9.23 6.20
N SER A 131 4.07 -9.33 4.87
CA SER A 131 4.22 -8.18 3.97
C SER A 131 3.07 -7.18 4.08
N GLN A 132 1.83 -7.65 4.30
CA GLN A 132 0.68 -6.78 4.53
C GLN A 132 0.74 -6.08 5.89
N GLU A 133 1.26 -6.75 6.92
CA GLU A 133 1.48 -6.15 8.23
C GLU A 133 2.57 -5.07 8.18
N GLU A 134 3.70 -5.34 7.50
CA GLU A 134 4.76 -4.35 7.25
C GLU A 134 4.22 -3.12 6.51
N LEU A 135 3.43 -3.33 5.45
CA LEU A 135 2.79 -2.25 4.72
C LEU A 135 1.83 -1.45 5.61
N THR A 136 1.00 -2.13 6.40
CA THR A 136 0.05 -1.49 7.31
C THR A 136 0.80 -0.61 8.31
N GLN A 137 1.90 -1.09 8.90
CA GLN A 137 2.72 -0.32 9.83
C GLN A 137 3.42 0.88 9.14
N ALA A 138 3.87 0.72 7.90
CA ALA A 138 4.43 1.85 7.13
C ALA A 138 3.37 2.94 6.88
N VAL A 139 2.15 2.55 6.48
CA VAL A 139 1.03 3.50 6.30
C VAL A 139 0.66 4.17 7.63
N ILE A 140 0.62 3.43 8.74
CA ILE A 140 0.33 4.02 10.07
C ILE A 140 1.38 5.07 10.45
N ARG A 141 2.67 4.82 10.17
CA ARG A 141 3.74 5.80 10.41
C ARG A 141 3.52 7.08 9.61
N GLU A 142 3.19 6.96 8.33
CA GLU A 142 2.86 8.12 7.48
C GLU A 142 1.64 8.88 8.00
N VAL A 143 0.55 8.18 8.33
CA VAL A 143 -0.65 8.78 8.89
C VAL A 143 -0.32 9.58 10.15
N ARG A 144 0.49 9.06 11.07
CA ARG A 144 0.91 9.78 12.28
C ARG A 144 1.76 11.03 11.98
N GLY A 145 2.51 11.02 10.87
CA GLY A 145 3.31 12.14 10.39
C GLY A 145 2.50 13.27 9.72
N MET A 146 1.23 13.03 9.35
CA MET A 146 0.42 14.00 8.63
C MET A 146 0.08 15.26 9.46
N PRO A 147 -0.25 16.39 8.81
CA PRO A 147 -0.58 17.64 9.48
C PRO A 147 -1.67 17.50 10.54
N GLY A 148 -1.36 17.90 11.77
CA GLY A 148 -2.28 17.86 12.92
C GLY A 148 -2.46 16.48 13.57
N ASN A 149 -1.91 15.39 13.01
CA ASN A 149 -2.08 14.03 13.57
C ASN A 149 -1.21 13.75 14.81
N ARG A 150 -0.34 14.68 15.19
CA ARG A 150 0.39 14.66 16.47
C ARG A 150 -0.45 15.08 17.66
N GLU A 151 -1.65 15.62 17.41
CA GLU A 151 -2.57 16.09 18.43
C GLU A 151 -3.96 15.51 18.18
N CYS A 152 -4.69 15.18 19.24
CA CYS A 152 -6.06 14.68 19.19
C CYS A 152 -6.95 15.69 18.46
N CYS A 153 -7.75 15.19 17.51
CA CYS A 153 -8.63 16.02 16.68
C CYS A 153 -9.55 16.93 17.50
N ASP A 154 -10.00 16.49 18.68
CA ASP A 154 -11.03 17.17 19.48
C ASP A 154 -10.51 17.94 20.68
N CYS A 155 -9.41 17.51 21.31
CA CYS A 155 -8.92 18.12 22.55
C CYS A 155 -7.44 18.51 22.54
N SER A 156 -6.77 18.33 21.39
CA SER A 156 -5.34 18.60 21.23
C SER A 156 -4.41 17.86 22.19
N ALA A 157 -4.88 16.79 22.85
CA ALA A 157 -3.99 15.90 23.61
C ALA A 157 -2.92 15.28 22.68
N PRO A 158 -1.65 15.20 23.11
CA PRO A 158 -0.56 14.74 22.26
C PRO A 158 -0.68 13.25 21.91
N ASP A 159 -0.07 12.87 20.80
CA ASP A 159 0.12 11.49 20.32
C ASP A 159 -1.16 10.62 20.34
N PRO A 160 -2.23 11.03 19.64
CA PRO A 160 -3.44 10.23 19.55
C PRO A 160 -3.21 8.89 18.84
N THR A 161 -3.70 7.80 19.43
CA THR A 161 -3.53 6.42 18.94
C THR A 161 -4.84 5.73 18.54
N TRP A 162 -5.96 6.45 18.57
CA TRP A 162 -7.27 5.93 18.17
C TRP A 162 -7.71 6.56 16.86
N LEU A 163 -8.10 5.74 15.88
CA LEU A 163 -8.55 6.15 14.57
C LEU A 163 -10.07 6.10 14.50
N SER A 164 -10.70 7.19 14.07
CA SER A 164 -12.05 7.13 13.50
C SER A 164 -11.95 6.82 12.01
N ILE A 165 -12.30 5.60 11.63
CA ILE A 165 -12.03 5.02 10.30
C ILE A 165 -12.85 5.74 9.22
N ASN A 166 -14.14 5.97 9.47
CA ASN A 166 -15.04 6.61 8.53
C ASN A 166 -14.79 8.11 8.36
N LEU A 167 -14.07 8.73 9.31
CA LEU A 167 -13.77 10.16 9.28
C LEU A 167 -12.30 10.46 8.91
N GLY A 168 -11.40 9.48 9.03
CA GLY A 168 -9.98 9.63 8.75
C GLY A 168 -9.23 10.52 9.75
N ILE A 169 -9.63 10.50 11.03
CA ILE A 169 -9.06 11.35 12.10
C ILE A 169 -8.50 10.55 13.28
N LEU A 170 -7.50 11.11 13.96
CA LEU A 170 -6.88 10.55 15.15
C LEU A 170 -7.36 11.22 16.45
N LEU A 171 -7.64 10.41 17.45
CA LEU A 171 -8.23 10.75 18.73
C LEU A 171 -7.38 10.20 19.89
N CYS A 172 -7.38 10.88 21.03
CA CYS A 172 -6.89 10.30 22.27
C CYS A 172 -7.90 9.30 22.84
N ILE A 173 -7.46 8.48 23.81
CA ILE A 173 -8.29 7.42 24.40
C ILE A 173 -9.62 7.94 24.97
N GLU A 174 -9.63 9.08 25.65
CA GLU A 174 -10.83 9.66 26.25
C GLU A 174 -11.85 10.12 25.20
N CYS A 175 -11.40 10.88 24.18
CA CYS A 175 -12.28 11.32 23.09
C CYS A 175 -12.78 10.14 22.26
N SER A 176 -11.94 9.11 22.08
CA SER A 176 -12.32 7.87 21.41
C SER A 176 -13.49 7.15 22.10
N GLY A 177 -13.56 7.20 23.44
CA GLY A 177 -14.66 6.65 24.23
C GLY A 177 -15.99 7.33 23.90
N ILE A 178 -15.98 8.67 23.85
CA ILE A 178 -17.17 9.46 23.50
C ILE A 178 -17.60 9.17 22.05
N HIS A 179 -16.64 9.03 21.12
CA HIS A 179 -16.94 8.65 19.73
C HIS A 179 -17.60 7.28 19.61
N LYS A 180 -17.20 6.29 20.41
CA LYS A 180 -17.84 4.97 20.44
C LYS A 180 -19.29 5.07 20.89
N GLU A 181 -19.59 5.93 21.87
CA GLU A 181 -20.94 6.13 22.39
C GLU A 181 -21.90 6.83 21.40
N MET A 182 -21.38 7.65 20.48
CA MET A 182 -22.21 8.25 19.41
C MET A 182 -22.77 7.20 18.44
N GLY A 183 -22.12 6.04 18.34
CA GLY A 183 -22.53 4.93 17.49
C GLY A 183 -21.83 4.90 16.12
N LEU A 184 -21.83 3.71 15.53
CA LEU A 184 -21.06 3.39 14.30
C LEU A 184 -21.49 4.20 13.06
N HIS A 185 -22.72 4.71 13.04
CA HIS A 185 -23.24 5.55 11.96
C HIS A 185 -22.64 6.97 11.95
N LEU A 186 -21.99 7.38 13.04
CA LEU A 186 -21.30 8.68 13.16
C LEU A 186 -19.79 8.49 13.22
N SER A 187 -19.30 7.54 14.03
CA SER A 187 -17.88 7.27 14.17
C SER A 187 -17.61 5.79 14.44
N HIS A 188 -16.77 5.19 13.62
CA HIS A 188 -16.24 3.85 13.80
C HIS A 188 -14.80 3.93 14.30
N VAL A 189 -14.57 3.55 15.56
CA VAL A 189 -13.29 3.76 16.26
C VAL A 189 -12.52 2.47 16.42
N GLN A 190 -11.24 2.47 16.04
CA GLN A 190 -10.26 1.40 16.31
C GLN A 190 -8.93 1.97 16.80
N SER A 191 -8.14 1.17 17.50
CA SER A 191 -6.81 1.52 17.98
C SER A 191 -5.74 1.21 16.92
N LEU A 192 -4.87 2.18 16.64
CA LEU A 192 -3.71 1.99 15.76
C LEU A 192 -2.67 1.02 16.32
N SER A 193 -2.61 0.87 17.65
CA SER A 193 -1.59 0.07 18.33
C SER A 193 -2.11 -1.27 18.85
N LEU A 194 -3.40 -1.33 19.22
CA LEU A 194 -3.99 -2.51 19.85
C LEU A 194 -4.78 -3.38 18.88
N ASP A 195 -5.35 -2.81 17.81
CA ASP A 195 -6.18 -3.55 16.86
C ASP A 195 -5.38 -3.95 15.62
N LYS A 196 -5.73 -5.11 15.04
CA LYS A 196 -5.16 -5.58 13.77
C LYS A 196 -5.90 -4.95 12.59
N LEU A 197 -5.42 -3.80 12.12
CA LEU A 197 -6.00 -3.08 10.98
C LEU A 197 -5.62 -3.72 9.64
N GLY A 198 -6.54 -3.69 8.68
CA GLY A 198 -6.21 -3.85 7.26
C GLY A 198 -5.78 -2.52 6.65
N THR A 199 -5.30 -2.55 5.41
CA THR A 199 -4.91 -1.31 4.72
C THR A 199 -6.14 -0.51 4.30
N SER A 200 -7.30 -1.14 4.08
CA SER A 200 -8.54 -0.45 3.72
C SER A 200 -9.01 0.53 4.81
N GLU A 201 -8.82 0.20 6.09
CA GLU A 201 -9.16 1.07 7.23
C GLU A 201 -8.34 2.38 7.26
N LEU A 202 -7.20 2.43 6.57
CA LEU A 202 -6.28 3.57 6.59
C LEU A 202 -6.46 4.52 5.40
N LEU A 203 -7.36 4.21 4.45
CA LEU A 203 -7.57 5.01 3.24
C LEU A 203 -7.94 6.46 3.56
N LEU A 204 -8.94 6.67 4.41
CA LEU A 204 -9.36 8.03 4.77
C LEU A 204 -8.33 8.74 5.66
N ALA A 205 -7.73 8.00 6.59
CA ALA A 205 -6.70 8.55 7.48
C ALA A 205 -5.50 9.11 6.71
N ARG A 206 -5.09 8.43 5.63
CA ARG A 206 -3.98 8.83 4.75
C ARG A 206 -4.29 10.06 3.89
N ASN A 207 -5.56 10.40 3.68
CA ASN A 207 -5.99 11.46 2.75
C ASN A 207 -6.66 12.68 3.42
N ILE A 208 -7.09 12.58 4.68
CA ILE A 208 -7.82 13.67 5.36
C ILE A 208 -6.94 14.42 6.38
N SER A 209 -6.33 13.72 7.34
CA SER A 209 -5.64 14.28 8.53
C SER A 209 -6.51 15.12 9.46
N ASN A 210 -6.09 15.26 10.72
CA ASN A 210 -6.79 16.07 11.73
C ASN A 210 -6.83 17.55 11.34
N SER A 211 -5.73 18.09 10.81
CA SER A 211 -5.68 19.50 10.37
C SER A 211 -6.63 19.72 9.20
N GLY A 212 -6.61 18.84 8.19
CA GLY A 212 -7.52 18.92 7.05
C GLY A 212 -8.98 18.79 7.47
N PHE A 213 -9.30 17.86 8.37
CA PHE A 213 -10.65 17.69 8.90
C PHE A 213 -11.15 18.93 9.66
N ASN A 214 -10.36 19.44 10.61
CA ASN A 214 -10.74 20.60 11.43
C ASN A 214 -10.80 21.91 10.61
N SER A 215 -10.07 22.00 9.49
CA SER A 215 -10.19 23.13 8.54
C SER A 215 -11.62 23.31 8.00
N ILE A 216 -12.44 22.26 8.04
CA ILE A 216 -13.86 22.27 7.67
C ILE A 216 -14.73 22.20 8.93
N MET A 217 -14.49 21.22 9.79
CA MET A 217 -15.40 20.88 10.89
C MET A 217 -15.32 21.81 12.10
N GLU A 218 -14.24 22.58 12.21
CA GLU A 218 -14.03 23.61 13.24
C GLU A 218 -13.82 25.01 12.64
N ALA A 219 -14.11 25.20 11.34
CA ALA A 219 -13.84 26.46 10.63
C ALA A 219 -14.56 27.68 11.23
N ASN A 220 -15.74 27.47 11.80
CA ASN A 220 -16.56 28.51 12.43
C ASN A 220 -16.51 28.45 13.96
N LEU A 221 -15.46 27.85 14.54
CA LEU A 221 -15.29 27.82 15.99
C LEU A 221 -15.03 29.24 16.52
N PRO A 222 -15.93 29.83 17.35
CA PRO A 222 -15.84 31.25 17.70
C PRO A 222 -14.64 31.64 18.56
N SER A 223 -14.14 30.71 19.37
CA SER A 223 -13.00 30.91 20.26
C SER A 223 -12.31 29.57 20.49
N CYS A 224 -10.98 29.58 20.58
CA CYS A 224 -10.20 28.40 20.95
C CYS A 224 -10.57 27.87 22.35
N SER A 225 -11.10 28.71 23.24
CA SER A 225 -11.53 28.32 24.59
C SER A 225 -12.74 27.37 24.62
N LEU A 226 -13.48 27.26 23.51
CA LEU A 226 -14.58 26.32 23.38
C LEU A 226 -14.10 24.90 23.05
N LYS A 227 -12.86 24.76 22.56
CA LYS A 227 -12.25 23.46 22.30
C LYS A 227 -11.70 22.90 23.63
N PRO A 228 -12.02 21.64 23.97
CA PRO A 228 -11.42 20.96 25.10
C PRO A 228 -9.89 20.91 25.00
N THR A 229 -9.25 20.73 26.15
CA THR A 229 -7.81 20.43 26.25
C THR A 229 -7.61 19.02 26.78
N ALA A 230 -6.37 18.56 26.85
CA ALA A 230 -6.01 17.27 27.46
C ALA A 230 -6.43 17.15 28.95
N HIS A 231 -6.70 18.26 29.64
CA HIS A 231 -7.08 18.27 31.05
C HIS A 231 -8.56 18.59 31.28
N SER A 232 -9.31 18.83 30.21
CA SER A 232 -10.75 19.10 30.32
C SER A 232 -11.51 17.88 30.80
N ASP A 233 -12.54 18.12 31.62
CA ASP A 233 -13.41 17.06 32.13
C ASP A 233 -14.22 16.37 31.02
N THR A 234 -14.69 15.17 31.33
CA THR A 234 -15.42 14.31 30.40
C THR A 234 -16.74 14.93 29.93
N ALA A 235 -17.44 15.69 30.77
CA ALA A 235 -18.71 16.31 30.40
C ALA A 235 -18.51 17.45 29.40
N PHE A 236 -17.46 18.26 29.58
CA PHE A 236 -17.08 19.30 28.64
C PHE A 236 -16.64 18.72 27.29
N ARG A 237 -15.78 17.68 27.32
CA ARG A 237 -15.39 16.94 26.10
C ARG A 237 -16.60 16.39 25.36
N ARG A 238 -17.51 15.74 26.08
CA ARG A 238 -18.74 15.16 25.52
C ARG A 238 -19.59 16.22 24.82
N LYS A 239 -19.84 17.34 25.50
CA LYS A 239 -20.64 18.44 24.95
C LYS A 239 -20.04 18.99 23.66
N PHE A 240 -18.73 19.20 23.64
CA PHE A 240 -18.04 19.67 22.44
C PHE A 240 -18.12 18.67 21.28
N ILE A 241 -17.80 17.40 21.53
CA ILE A 241 -17.81 16.33 20.51
C ILE A 241 -19.21 16.16 19.92
N ILE A 242 -20.26 16.11 20.74
CA ILE A 242 -21.64 16.03 20.24
C ILE A 242 -21.98 17.25 19.37
N SER A 243 -21.63 18.46 19.83
CA SER A 243 -21.85 19.69 19.04
C SER A 243 -21.09 19.67 17.71
N LYS A 244 -19.87 19.11 17.69
CA LYS A 244 -19.00 19.04 16.51
C LYS A 244 -19.50 18.02 15.48
N TYR A 245 -19.82 16.79 15.90
CA TYR A 245 -20.08 15.69 14.98
C TYR A 245 -21.57 15.42 14.70
N VAL A 246 -22.44 15.63 15.68
CA VAL A 246 -23.89 15.41 15.55
C VAL A 246 -24.57 16.67 15.04
N GLU A 247 -24.35 17.80 15.72
CA GLU A 247 -24.99 19.08 15.36
C GLU A 247 -24.27 19.80 14.21
N LYS A 248 -23.05 19.36 13.86
CA LYS A 248 -22.16 20.02 12.88
C LYS A 248 -22.00 21.53 13.16
N LYS A 249 -22.04 21.91 14.43
CA LYS A 249 -22.21 23.30 14.89
C LYS A 249 -21.11 24.24 14.41
N TYR A 250 -19.88 23.76 14.38
CA TYR A 250 -18.69 24.55 14.07
C TYR A 250 -18.24 24.38 12.61
N ALA A 251 -18.96 23.59 11.82
CA ALA A 251 -18.59 23.32 10.44
C ALA A 251 -18.70 24.58 9.58
N LYS A 252 -17.80 24.68 8.59
CA LYS A 252 -17.85 25.68 7.53
C LYS A 252 -19.19 25.57 6.79
N LYS A 253 -19.87 26.69 6.60
CA LYS A 253 -21.12 26.78 5.82
C LYS A 253 -20.83 27.47 4.50
N ARG A 254 -21.05 26.81 3.35
CA ARG A 254 -20.99 27.50 2.05
C ARG A 254 -22.35 28.11 1.71
N ALA A 255 -22.31 29.18 0.91
CA ALA A 255 -23.51 29.71 0.29
C ALA A 255 -24.09 28.68 -0.69
N PRO A 256 -25.43 28.57 -0.84
CA PRO A 256 -26.07 27.61 -1.73
C PRO A 256 -25.58 27.68 -3.19
N ALA A 257 -25.20 28.88 -3.64
CA ALA A 257 -24.67 29.15 -4.98
C ALA A 257 -23.28 28.53 -5.25
N HIS A 258 -22.55 28.13 -4.20
CA HIS A 258 -21.20 27.55 -4.30
C HIS A 258 -21.17 26.04 -4.05
N ARG A 259 -22.31 25.35 -4.14
CA ARG A 259 -22.31 23.88 -4.20
C ARG A 259 -21.67 23.46 -5.52
N SER A 260 -20.34 23.28 -5.48
CA SER A 260 -19.59 22.64 -6.55
C SER A 260 -20.27 21.32 -6.91
N SER A 261 -20.39 21.02 -8.20
CA SER A 261 -20.93 19.73 -8.63
C SER A 261 -20.15 18.61 -7.91
N LEU A 262 -20.82 17.86 -7.04
CA LEU A 262 -20.19 16.75 -6.31
C LEU A 262 -19.64 15.70 -7.28
N SER A 263 -20.24 15.58 -8.47
CA SER A 263 -19.72 14.79 -9.58
C SER A 263 -18.34 15.28 -10.05
N LYS A 264 -18.08 16.60 -10.04
CA LYS A 264 -16.74 17.15 -10.32
C LYS A 264 -15.76 16.82 -9.19
N ALA A 265 -16.18 16.90 -7.93
CA ALA A 265 -15.34 16.50 -6.81
C ALA A 265 -14.91 15.02 -6.90
N VAL A 266 -15.82 14.12 -7.29
CA VAL A 266 -15.49 12.71 -7.55
C VAL A 266 -14.49 12.56 -8.70
N LYS A 267 -14.70 13.26 -9.83
CA LYS A 267 -13.79 13.24 -10.99
C LYS A 267 -12.39 13.75 -10.65
N ASP A 268 -12.32 14.82 -9.88
CA ASP A 268 -11.08 15.49 -9.49
C ASP A 268 -10.42 14.84 -8.26
N LYS A 269 -11.06 13.79 -7.68
CA LYS A 269 -10.60 13.08 -6.47
C LYS A 269 -10.48 14.02 -5.25
N ASP A 270 -11.35 15.03 -5.16
CA ASP A 270 -11.37 16.01 -4.09
C ASP A 270 -12.19 15.52 -2.90
N ILE A 271 -11.51 14.85 -1.97
CA ILE A 271 -12.11 14.35 -0.72
C ILE A 271 -12.62 15.48 0.18
N PHE A 272 -12.02 16.66 0.15
CA PHE A 272 -12.41 17.78 1.02
C PHE A 272 -13.72 18.41 0.58
N SER A 273 -14.02 18.45 -0.72
CA SER A 273 -15.34 18.83 -1.21
C SER A 273 -16.43 17.83 -0.77
N LEU A 274 -16.13 16.53 -0.73
CA LEU A 274 -17.06 15.52 -0.20
C LEU A 274 -17.23 15.64 1.32
N LEU A 275 -16.13 15.88 2.05
CA LEU A 275 -16.18 16.14 3.49
C LEU A 275 -16.98 17.41 3.81
N GLN A 276 -16.84 18.47 3.02
CA GLN A 276 -17.63 19.69 3.15
C GLN A 276 -19.13 19.42 2.93
N ALA A 277 -19.48 18.60 1.93
CA ALA A 277 -20.87 18.21 1.69
C ALA A 277 -21.44 17.36 2.83
N HIS A 278 -20.64 16.44 3.38
CA HIS A 278 -21.00 15.68 4.58
C HIS A 278 -21.20 16.59 5.80
N ALA A 279 -20.34 17.60 5.98
CA ALA A 279 -20.46 18.57 7.07
C ALA A 279 -21.72 19.45 6.96
N GLU A 280 -22.19 19.68 5.73
CA GLU A 280 -23.46 20.36 5.43
C GLU A 280 -24.68 19.41 5.47
N SER A 281 -24.49 18.15 5.86
CA SER A 281 -25.52 17.11 5.91
C SER A 281 -26.21 16.86 4.56
N VAL A 282 -25.47 17.03 3.46
CA VAL A 282 -25.94 16.68 2.11
C VAL A 282 -26.06 15.17 1.99
N ASP A 283 -27.16 14.69 1.43
CA ASP A 283 -27.35 13.27 1.14
C ASP A 283 -26.49 12.85 -0.06
N LEU A 284 -25.39 12.15 0.22
CA LEU A 284 -24.44 11.68 -0.80
C LEU A 284 -24.97 10.48 -1.61
N SER A 285 -26.13 9.93 -1.24
CA SER A 285 -26.77 8.80 -1.91
C SER A 285 -27.81 9.22 -2.95
N GLU A 286 -28.03 10.52 -3.14
CA GLU A 286 -28.92 11.05 -4.17
C GLU A 286 -28.35 10.87 -5.58
N ALA A 287 -29.25 10.85 -6.57
CA ALA A 287 -28.89 10.73 -7.96
C ALA A 287 -28.16 12.00 -8.45
N VAL A 288 -27.11 11.80 -9.25
CA VAL A 288 -26.35 12.88 -9.86
C VAL A 288 -27.10 13.45 -11.05
N GLN A 289 -26.94 14.76 -11.27
CA GLN A 289 -27.60 15.45 -12.38
C GLN A 289 -26.98 15.10 -13.75
N THR A 290 -25.68 14.81 -13.76
CA THR A 290 -24.93 14.47 -14.97
C THR A 290 -24.36 13.05 -14.85
N PRO A 291 -25.17 12.02 -15.16
CA PRO A 291 -24.68 10.66 -15.22
C PRO A 291 -23.64 10.48 -16.34
N LEU A 292 -22.77 9.47 -16.21
CA LEU A 292 -21.76 9.09 -17.18
C LEU A 292 -22.15 7.86 -17.99
N GLN A 293 -22.71 6.83 -17.35
CA GLN A 293 -23.09 5.60 -18.04
C GLN A 293 -24.61 5.53 -18.23
N GLU A 294 -25.39 5.63 -17.15
CA GLU A 294 -26.85 5.48 -17.22
C GLU A 294 -27.59 6.44 -16.26
N PRO A 295 -28.85 6.80 -16.53
CA PRO A 295 -29.60 7.69 -15.66
C PRO A 295 -29.87 7.07 -14.28
N GLY A 296 -29.94 7.93 -13.25
CA GLY A 296 -30.13 7.50 -11.86
C GLY A 296 -28.85 7.10 -11.13
N GLU A 297 -27.67 7.24 -11.76
CA GLU A 297 -26.38 7.09 -11.08
C GLU A 297 -26.28 7.99 -9.84
N THR A 298 -25.68 7.47 -8.78
CA THR A 298 -25.31 8.22 -7.58
C THR A 298 -23.82 8.56 -7.62
N LEU A 299 -23.33 9.37 -6.66
CA LEU A 299 -21.89 9.63 -6.52
C LEU A 299 -21.07 8.35 -6.36
N LEU A 300 -21.63 7.34 -5.69
CA LEU A 300 -20.97 6.06 -5.50
C LEU A 300 -20.83 5.29 -6.82
N HIS A 301 -21.84 5.31 -7.69
CA HIS A 301 -21.74 4.71 -9.03
C HIS A 301 -20.64 5.37 -9.85
N LEU A 302 -20.62 6.72 -9.89
CA LEU A 302 -19.57 7.48 -10.57
C LEU A 302 -18.18 7.19 -10.01
N ALA A 303 -18.04 7.13 -8.68
CA ALA A 303 -16.75 6.87 -8.03
C ALA A 303 -16.22 5.46 -8.34
N VAL A 304 -17.10 4.45 -8.41
CA VAL A 304 -16.72 3.09 -8.84
C VAL A 304 -16.30 3.07 -10.30
N LEU A 305 -17.07 3.71 -11.18
CA LEU A 305 -16.77 3.77 -12.62
C LEU A 305 -15.40 4.42 -12.88
N LEU A 306 -15.12 5.55 -12.23
CA LEU A 306 -13.89 6.33 -12.36
C LEU A 306 -12.75 5.83 -11.45
N SER A 307 -12.96 4.73 -10.72
CA SER A 307 -11.98 4.27 -9.74
C SER A 307 -10.66 3.82 -10.39
N ASP A 308 -9.56 4.24 -9.79
CA ASP A 308 -8.21 3.79 -10.10
C ASP A 308 -7.43 3.60 -8.78
N ARG A 309 -6.14 3.27 -8.87
CA ARG A 309 -5.29 3.01 -7.69
C ARG A 309 -5.08 4.24 -6.80
N THR A 310 -5.44 5.45 -7.25
CA THR A 310 -5.29 6.70 -6.49
C THR A 310 -6.61 7.22 -5.91
N SER A 311 -7.77 6.71 -6.33
CA SER A 311 -9.08 7.26 -5.96
C SER A 311 -9.92 6.39 -5.04
N LEU A 312 -9.40 5.25 -4.54
CA LEU A 312 -10.16 4.37 -3.64
C LEU A 312 -10.66 5.05 -2.36
N HIS A 313 -9.95 6.07 -1.86
CA HIS A 313 -10.38 6.85 -0.70
C HIS A 313 -11.69 7.62 -0.95
N ILE A 314 -11.99 7.98 -2.20
CA ILE A 314 -13.27 8.61 -2.59
C ILE A 314 -14.42 7.59 -2.49
N VAL A 315 -14.19 6.37 -3.00
CA VAL A 315 -15.16 5.27 -2.89
C VAL A 315 -15.38 4.94 -1.42
N ASP A 316 -14.31 4.76 -0.64
CA ASP A 316 -14.39 4.43 0.78
C ASP A 316 -15.14 5.50 1.59
N PHE A 317 -14.91 6.79 1.31
CA PHE A 317 -15.64 7.88 1.97
C PHE A 317 -17.14 7.81 1.71
N LEU A 318 -17.54 7.58 0.45
CA LEU A 318 -18.95 7.45 0.07
C LEU A 318 -19.58 6.18 0.62
N VAL A 319 -18.83 5.09 0.72
CA VAL A 319 -19.29 3.84 1.32
C VAL A 319 -19.53 3.99 2.82
N GLN A 320 -18.62 4.65 3.53
CA GLN A 320 -18.70 4.78 4.99
C GLN A 320 -19.62 5.91 5.47
N ASN A 321 -19.77 6.99 4.68
CA ASN A 321 -20.57 8.16 5.07
C ASN A 321 -21.81 8.38 4.20
N GLY A 322 -22.03 7.55 3.18
CA GLY A 322 -23.27 7.52 2.43
C GLY A 322 -24.41 6.92 3.25
N ARG A 323 -25.65 7.35 3.01
CA ARG A 323 -26.82 6.90 3.78
C ARG A 323 -27.33 5.54 3.31
N SER A 324 -27.08 5.19 2.04
CA SER A 324 -27.50 3.92 1.46
C SER A 324 -26.55 3.44 0.38
N LEU A 325 -26.18 2.15 0.46
CA LEU A 325 -25.44 1.39 -0.55
C LEU A 325 -26.36 0.62 -1.52
N ALA A 326 -27.67 0.62 -1.25
CA ALA A 326 -28.67 -0.15 -1.99
C ALA A 326 -29.38 0.65 -3.10
N LYS A 327 -29.00 1.92 -3.29
CA LYS A 327 -29.57 2.75 -4.36
C LYS A 327 -29.25 2.12 -5.73
N GLN A 328 -30.27 2.05 -6.55
CA GLN A 328 -30.22 1.54 -7.91
C GLN A 328 -30.34 2.68 -8.91
N THR A 329 -29.70 2.52 -10.06
CA THR A 329 -29.94 3.36 -11.24
C THR A 329 -31.30 3.05 -11.87
N LEU A 330 -31.67 3.74 -12.96
CA LEU A 330 -32.93 3.44 -13.63
C LEU A 330 -32.96 2.03 -14.24
N GLU A 331 -31.81 1.47 -14.63
CA GLU A 331 -31.70 0.06 -15.09
C GLU A 331 -31.64 -0.94 -13.92
N GLY A 332 -31.82 -0.48 -12.68
CA GLY A 332 -31.77 -1.35 -11.50
C GLY A 332 -30.34 -1.71 -11.06
N ASN A 333 -29.29 -1.16 -11.67
CA ASN A 333 -27.92 -1.50 -11.30
C ASN A 333 -27.53 -0.82 -9.98
N THR A 334 -26.88 -1.56 -9.09
CA THR A 334 -26.25 -1.02 -7.86
C THR A 334 -24.75 -0.81 -8.07
N ALA A 335 -24.08 -0.16 -7.12
CA ALA A 335 -22.63 -0.01 -7.13
C ALA A 335 -21.88 -1.37 -7.19
N LEU A 336 -22.47 -2.45 -6.66
CA LEU A 336 -21.91 -3.81 -6.79
C LEU A 336 -21.98 -4.32 -8.24
N HIS A 337 -23.07 -4.05 -8.96
CA HIS A 337 -23.18 -4.37 -10.38
C HIS A 337 -22.11 -3.63 -11.18
N TYR A 338 -21.87 -2.34 -10.87
CA TYR A 338 -20.82 -1.55 -11.51
C TYR A 338 -19.42 -2.11 -11.25
N CYS A 339 -19.14 -2.56 -10.02
CA CYS A 339 -17.87 -3.19 -9.74
C CYS A 339 -17.66 -4.45 -10.59
N CYS A 340 -18.71 -5.23 -10.80
CA CYS A 340 -18.66 -6.47 -11.56
C CYS A 340 -18.65 -6.25 -13.07
N SER A 341 -19.35 -5.24 -13.59
CA SER A 341 -19.33 -4.92 -15.02
C SER A 341 -18.03 -4.27 -15.46
N GLN A 342 -17.41 -3.43 -14.61
CA GLN A 342 -16.19 -2.69 -14.90
C GLN A 342 -14.89 -3.34 -14.36
N ASN A 343 -14.97 -4.57 -13.86
CA ASN A 343 -13.85 -5.30 -13.25
C ASN A 343 -13.10 -4.50 -12.18
N LYS A 344 -13.81 -4.00 -11.16
CA LYS A 344 -13.27 -3.20 -10.04
C LYS A 344 -13.25 -3.99 -8.73
N PRO A 345 -12.35 -4.98 -8.57
CA PRO A 345 -12.32 -5.85 -7.39
C PRO A 345 -11.98 -5.08 -6.10
N GLN A 346 -11.18 -4.02 -6.17
CA GLN A 346 -10.83 -3.24 -4.97
C GLN A 346 -12.04 -2.45 -4.43
N CYS A 347 -12.85 -1.86 -5.31
CA CYS A 347 -14.11 -1.22 -4.91
C CYS A 347 -15.12 -2.23 -4.38
N LEU A 348 -15.18 -3.41 -5.01
CA LEU A 348 -16.03 -4.51 -4.56
C LEU A 348 -15.69 -4.92 -3.12
N LYS A 349 -14.40 -5.07 -2.79
CA LYS A 349 -13.96 -5.36 -1.42
C LYS A 349 -14.45 -4.31 -0.40
N LEU A 350 -14.40 -3.02 -0.73
CA LEU A 350 -14.87 -1.94 0.14
C LEU A 350 -16.38 -2.03 0.38
N LEU A 351 -17.17 -2.28 -0.67
CA LEU A 351 -18.62 -2.45 -0.58
C LEU A 351 -19.01 -3.69 0.25
N LEU A 352 -18.32 -4.81 0.06
CA LEU A 352 -18.55 -6.04 0.81
C LEU A 352 -18.17 -5.89 2.28
N LYS A 353 -17.06 -5.20 2.58
CA LYS A 353 -16.68 -4.84 3.96
C LYS A 353 -17.78 -4.03 4.65
N ALA A 354 -18.42 -3.12 3.94
CA ALA A 354 -19.56 -2.34 4.43
C ALA A 354 -20.90 -3.10 4.40
N LYS A 355 -20.89 -4.41 4.09
CA LYS A 355 -22.06 -5.29 4.06
C LYS A 355 -23.13 -4.83 3.06
N ALA A 356 -22.72 -4.32 1.90
CA ALA A 356 -23.63 -4.04 0.80
C ALA A 356 -24.43 -5.30 0.41
N ASN A 357 -25.72 -5.13 0.09
CA ASN A 357 -26.58 -6.26 -0.21
C ASN A 357 -26.28 -6.84 -1.61
N ILE A 358 -25.73 -8.05 -1.63
CA ILE A 358 -25.35 -8.78 -2.85
C ILE A 358 -26.52 -9.43 -3.59
N THR A 359 -27.71 -9.48 -2.98
CA THR A 359 -28.89 -10.18 -3.54
C THR A 359 -29.80 -9.28 -4.37
N ILE A 360 -29.51 -7.97 -4.43
CA ILE A 360 -30.30 -7.03 -5.24
C ILE A 360 -30.10 -7.36 -6.71
N THR A 361 -31.18 -7.44 -7.47
CA THR A 361 -31.19 -7.68 -8.91
C THR A 361 -31.44 -6.40 -9.68
N ASN A 362 -30.83 -6.27 -10.87
CA ASN A 362 -31.15 -5.22 -11.83
C ASN A 362 -32.46 -5.49 -12.61
N GLU A 363 -32.83 -4.63 -13.55
CA GLU A 363 -34.05 -4.81 -14.37
C GLU A 363 -34.01 -6.08 -15.25
N ALA A 364 -32.81 -6.56 -15.61
CA ALA A 364 -32.63 -7.82 -16.31
C ALA A 364 -32.76 -9.06 -15.39
N GLY A 365 -33.00 -8.86 -14.09
CA GLY A 365 -33.09 -9.93 -13.10
C GLY A 365 -31.72 -10.51 -12.70
N GLU A 366 -30.62 -9.85 -13.05
CA GLU A 366 -29.26 -10.29 -12.73
C GLU A 366 -28.83 -9.75 -11.37
N THR A 367 -28.21 -10.59 -10.54
CA THR A 367 -27.44 -10.11 -9.38
C THR A 367 -26.05 -9.63 -9.79
N ALA A 368 -25.32 -8.95 -8.90
CA ALA A 368 -23.92 -8.59 -9.15
C ALA A 368 -23.03 -9.81 -9.46
N LEU A 369 -23.33 -10.98 -8.89
CA LEU A 369 -22.61 -12.23 -9.15
C LEU A 369 -22.88 -12.74 -10.57
N ASP A 370 -24.12 -12.64 -11.03
CA ASP A 370 -24.50 -13.05 -12.39
C ASP A 370 -23.83 -12.15 -13.43
N VAL A 371 -23.78 -10.83 -13.17
CA VAL A 371 -23.01 -9.89 -13.99
C VAL A 371 -21.52 -10.25 -14.02
N ALA A 372 -20.91 -10.56 -12.88
CA ALA A 372 -19.49 -10.96 -12.83
C ALA A 372 -19.19 -12.20 -13.67
N ARG A 373 -20.06 -13.21 -13.62
CA ARG A 373 -19.96 -14.44 -14.44
C ARG A 373 -20.13 -14.15 -15.92
N ARG A 374 -21.18 -13.41 -16.28
CA ARG A 374 -21.47 -13.06 -17.67
C ARG A 374 -20.33 -12.27 -18.31
N MET A 375 -19.70 -11.37 -17.57
CA MET A 375 -18.55 -10.59 -18.03
C MET A 375 -17.22 -11.33 -17.95
N GLY A 376 -17.18 -12.50 -17.30
CA GLY A 376 -15.96 -13.31 -17.16
C GLY A 376 -14.91 -12.68 -16.23
N HIS A 377 -15.33 -12.08 -15.12
CA HIS A 377 -14.44 -11.42 -14.16
C HIS A 377 -14.22 -12.29 -12.90
N PRO A 378 -13.21 -13.20 -12.91
CA PRO A 378 -13.08 -14.26 -11.92
C PRO A 378 -12.82 -13.76 -10.50
N LEU A 379 -12.05 -12.68 -10.34
CA LEU A 379 -11.75 -12.13 -9.02
C LEU A 379 -13.00 -11.49 -8.38
N CYS A 380 -13.87 -10.86 -9.17
CA CYS A 380 -15.14 -10.33 -8.68
C CYS A 380 -16.10 -11.45 -8.29
N GLU A 381 -16.17 -12.51 -9.11
CA GLU A 381 -16.95 -13.72 -8.80
C GLU A 381 -16.48 -14.37 -7.49
N GLU A 382 -15.17 -14.57 -7.32
CA GLU A 382 -14.60 -15.17 -6.11
C GLU A 382 -14.97 -14.37 -4.85
N LEU A 383 -14.80 -13.04 -4.89
CA LEU A 383 -15.11 -12.16 -3.75
C LEU A 383 -16.60 -12.22 -3.38
N LEU A 384 -17.49 -12.27 -4.37
CA LEU A 384 -18.94 -12.38 -4.14
C LEU A 384 -19.34 -13.76 -3.61
N LEU A 385 -18.72 -14.83 -4.10
CA LEU A 385 -18.94 -16.18 -3.57
C LEU A 385 -18.47 -16.30 -2.13
N GLN A 386 -17.31 -15.72 -1.78
CA GLN A 386 -16.82 -15.64 -0.39
C GLN A 386 -17.79 -14.85 0.50
N ALA A 387 -18.37 -13.75 -0.01
CA ALA A 387 -19.38 -12.99 0.72
C ALA A 387 -20.67 -13.80 0.92
N GLN A 388 -21.15 -14.50 -0.11
CA GLN A 388 -22.35 -15.33 -0.05
C GLN A 388 -22.20 -16.52 0.92
N SER A 389 -21.02 -17.14 0.95
CA SER A 389 -20.68 -18.22 1.88
C SER A 389 -20.33 -17.73 3.29
N LYS A 390 -20.36 -16.41 3.54
CA LYS A 390 -19.96 -15.76 4.80
C LYS A 390 -18.50 -16.03 5.20
N GLN A 391 -17.64 -16.31 4.23
CA GLN A 391 -16.20 -16.52 4.39
C GLN A 391 -15.37 -15.28 4.05
N PHE A 392 -16.01 -14.18 3.65
CA PHE A 392 -15.33 -12.93 3.34
C PHE A 392 -14.57 -12.39 4.56
N ASN A 393 -13.26 -12.19 4.40
CA ASN A 393 -12.41 -11.68 5.47
C ASN A 393 -12.74 -10.20 5.75
N PRO A 394 -13.17 -9.84 6.97
CA PRO A 394 -13.45 -8.44 7.31
C PRO A 394 -12.19 -7.57 7.30
N LYS A 395 -11.00 -8.16 7.48
CA LYS A 395 -9.71 -7.48 7.37
C LYS A 395 -9.33 -7.37 5.90
N VAL A 396 -9.76 -6.27 5.29
CA VAL A 396 -9.57 -6.05 3.85
C VAL A 396 -8.29 -5.29 3.56
N HIS A 397 -7.47 -5.88 2.70
CA HIS A 397 -6.31 -5.22 2.09
C HIS A 397 -6.61 -4.83 0.64
N VAL A 398 -6.30 -3.58 0.31
CA VAL A 398 -6.54 -2.97 -1.00
C VAL A 398 -5.24 -2.58 -1.69
N GLU A 399 -5.23 -2.72 -3.02
CA GLU A 399 -4.19 -2.14 -3.87
C GLU A 399 -4.47 -0.64 -4.05
N TYR A 400 -3.67 0.18 -3.39
CA TYR A 400 -3.79 1.63 -3.39
C TYR A 400 -2.39 2.26 -3.52
N GLU A 401 -2.30 3.40 -4.18
CA GLU A 401 -1.08 4.17 -4.28
C GLU A 401 -0.87 4.96 -2.98
N TRP A 402 -0.18 4.33 -2.03
CA TRP A 402 0.01 4.87 -0.68
C TRP A 402 0.96 6.07 -0.60
N CYS A 403 1.76 6.32 -1.66
CA CYS A 403 2.80 7.35 -1.71
C CYS A 403 3.58 7.41 -0.40
N LEU A 404 4.08 6.25 0.06
CA LEU A 404 4.96 6.20 1.21
C LEU A 404 6.25 6.89 0.78
N SER A 405 6.70 7.92 1.50
CA SER A 405 8.04 8.44 1.27
C SER A 405 8.99 7.25 1.36
N GLN A 406 9.66 6.95 0.25
CA GLN A 406 10.94 6.26 0.39
C GLN A 406 11.73 7.21 1.28
N ASP A 407 12.16 6.74 2.44
CA ASP A 407 13.31 7.35 3.06
C ASP A 407 14.37 7.34 1.95
N ASP A 408 14.59 8.50 1.32
CA ASP A 408 15.70 8.74 0.43
C ASP A 408 16.94 8.58 1.31
N MET A 409 17.35 7.33 1.53
CA MET A 409 18.71 6.93 1.80
C MET A 409 19.51 7.12 0.50
N CYS A 410 19.47 8.34 -0.05
CA CYS A 410 20.57 8.90 -0.78
C CYS A 410 21.44 9.57 0.29
N GLU A 411 22.34 8.80 0.90
CA GLU A 411 23.61 9.41 1.31
C GLU A 411 24.24 9.91 0.01
N SER A 412 24.05 11.21 -0.25
CA SER A 412 24.70 11.93 -1.32
C SER A 412 26.21 11.80 -1.13
N ASP A 413 26.84 10.97 -1.96
CA ASP A 413 28.29 10.83 -2.12
C ASP A 413 28.91 12.07 -2.80
N GLU A 414 28.50 13.28 -2.38
CA GLU A 414 29.06 14.55 -2.87
C GLU A 414 29.37 15.49 -1.71
N GLU A 415 30.33 15.10 -0.85
CA GLU A 415 31.13 16.08 -0.11
C GLU A 415 32.63 15.79 -0.23
N LEU A 416 33.25 16.57 -1.13
CA LEU A 416 34.53 17.25 -0.94
C LEU A 416 35.83 16.44 -1.06
N ASP A 417 36.12 15.98 -2.28
CA ASP A 417 37.50 15.80 -2.78
C ASP A 417 38.07 17.11 -3.39
N GLU A 418 37.72 18.25 -2.80
CA GLU A 418 38.28 19.57 -3.15
C GLU A 418 39.03 20.20 -1.95
N LYS A 419 39.89 19.40 -1.33
CA LYS A 419 41.08 19.91 -0.61
C LYS A 419 42.33 19.18 -1.08
N VAL A 420 42.59 19.33 -2.37
CA VAL A 420 43.94 19.21 -2.92
C VAL A 420 44.55 20.61 -2.95
N ARG A 421 45.74 20.77 -2.38
CA ARG A 421 46.67 21.92 -2.53
C ARG A 421 46.30 23.21 -1.80
N SER A 422 46.80 23.32 -0.56
CA SER A 422 47.45 24.54 -0.06
C SER A 422 48.69 24.13 0.73
#